data_AF-A0A7X3RE25-F1
#
_entry.id   AF-A0A7X3RE25-F1
#
_cell.length_a   1.000
_cell.length_b   1.000
_cell.length_c   1.000
_cell.angle_alpha   90.00
_cell.angle_beta   90.00
_cell.angle_gamma   90.00
#
_symmetry.space_group_name_H-M   'P 1'
#
loop_
_entity.id
_entity.type
_entity.pdbx_description
1 polymer ?
#
loop_
_entity_poly.entity_id
_entity_poly.type
_entity_poly.pdbx_seq_one_letter_code
_entity_poly.pdbx_strand_id
1 'polypeptide(L)' 'MAGTCTGEHGVGIGKRSALEKEHGAAVNLMRAIKHALDPQNLMNPGKVFL' A
#
# COMPACT_ATOMS: atom_id res chain seq x y z
N MET A 1 4.96 7.20 21.10
CA MET A 1 5.10 8.37 20.20
C MET A 1 4.29 8.10 18.94
N ALA A 2 3.55 9.09 18.43
CA ALA A 2 2.55 8.95 17.35
C ALA A 2 3.11 9.36 15.96
N GLY A 3 4.21 8.75 15.53
CA GLY A 3 4.82 9.02 14.23
C GLY A 3 4.18 8.21 13.10
N THR A 4 4.26 8.71 11.86
CA THR A 4 3.89 7.98 10.63
C THR A 4 5.04 7.08 10.17
N CYS A 5 4.76 6.01 9.41
CA CYS A 5 5.81 5.14 8.86
C CYS A 5 6.71 5.84 7.83
N THR A 6 6.27 6.97 7.25
CA THR A 6 7.04 7.72 6.26
C THR A 6 6.64 9.19 6.24
N GLY A 7 7.62 10.09 6.05
CA GLY A 7 7.34 11.49 5.72
C GLY A 7 7.01 11.63 4.23
N GLU A 8 8.03 11.44 3.39
CA GLU A 8 7.99 11.74 1.95
C GLU A 8 8.47 10.57 1.07
N HIS A 9 9.28 9.65 1.62
CA HIS A 9 9.90 8.56 0.84
C HIS A 9 8.93 7.44 0.42
N GLY A 10 7.74 7.38 1.02
CA GLY A 10 6.72 6.37 0.76
C GLY A 10 6.99 5.00 1.41
N VAL A 11 6.09 4.06 1.13
CA VAL A 11 6.11 2.71 1.70
C VAL A 11 7.05 1.77 0.93
N GLY A 12 6.87 1.70 -0.39
CA GLY A 12 7.57 0.75 -1.24
C GLY A 12 7.49 -0.70 -0.73
N ILE A 13 8.56 -1.45 -0.92
CA ILE A 13 8.68 -2.84 -0.44
C ILE A 13 8.99 -2.89 1.05
N GLY A 14 9.90 -2.03 1.50
CA GLY A 14 10.49 -2.09 2.83
C GLY A 14 9.53 -1.80 3.98
N LYS A 15 8.43 -1.09 3.74
CA LYS A 15 7.47 -0.70 4.77
C LYS A 15 6.06 -1.28 4.59
N ARG A 16 5.87 -2.29 3.72
CA ARG A 16 4.52 -2.88 3.47
C ARG A 16 3.82 -3.35 4.74
N SER A 17 4.57 -3.91 5.70
CA SER A 17 4.02 -4.38 6.98
C SER A 17 3.48 -3.25 7.87
N ALA A 18 3.81 -1.99 7.58
CA ALA A 18 3.28 -0.84 8.29
C ALA A 18 1.94 -0.34 7.72
N LEU A 19 1.59 -0.68 6.46
CA LEU A 19 0.36 -0.18 5.82
C LEU A 19 -0.90 -0.56 6.58
N GLU A 20 -1.02 -1.82 7.00
CA GLU A 20 -2.19 -2.27 7.76
C GLU A 20 -2.25 -1.64 9.14
N LYS A 21 -1.09 -1.40 9.78
CA LYS A 21 -1.03 -0.73 11.09
C LYS A 21 -1.43 0.73 11.00
N GLU A 22 -1.08 1.42 9.91
CA GLU A 22 -1.30 2.86 9.76
C GLU A 22 -2.68 3.19 9.16
N HIS A 23 -3.20 2.36 8.26
CA HIS A 23 -4.43 2.65 7.52
C HIS A 23 -5.56 1.65 7.77
N GLY A 24 -5.29 0.51 8.44
CA GLY A 24 -6.30 -0.48 8.78
C GLY A 24 -7.13 -0.93 7.57
N ALA A 25 -8.45 -0.94 7.74
CA ALA A 25 -9.40 -1.39 6.71
C ALA A 25 -9.33 -0.61 5.38
N ALA A 26 -8.78 0.61 5.39
CA ALA A 26 -8.62 1.40 4.17
C ALA A 26 -7.66 0.75 3.16
N VAL A 27 -6.76 -0.14 3.61
CA VAL A 27 -5.89 -0.92 2.72
C VAL A 27 -6.71 -1.77 1.73
N ASN A 28 -7.87 -2.30 2.14
CA ASN A 28 -8.75 -3.06 1.27
C ASN A 28 -9.33 -2.20 0.15
N LEU A 29 -9.69 -0.95 0.46
CA LEU A 29 -10.13 0.02 -0.55
C LEU A 29 -9.00 0.34 -1.54
N MET A 30 -7.77 0.53 -1.06
CA MET A 30 -6.62 0.78 -1.95
C MET A 30 -6.37 -0.41 -2.90
N ARG A 31 -6.47 -1.64 -2.41
CA ARG A 31 -6.38 -2.87 -3.24
C ARG A 31 -7.51 -2.92 -4.28
N ALA A 32 -8.74 -2.59 -3.88
CA ALA A 32 -9.88 -2.55 -4.80
C ALA A 32 -9.68 -1.51 -5.92
N ILE A 33 -9.19 -0.31 -5.59
CA ILE A 33 -8.84 0.72 -6.58
C ILE A 33 -7.75 0.22 -7.53
N LYS A 34 -6.68 -0.38 -6.99
CA LYS A 34 -5.60 -0.96 -7.80
C LYS A 34 -6.13 -2.01 -8.77
N HIS A 35 -6.99 -2.92 -8.32
CA HIS A 35 -7.54 -3.96 -9.17
C HIS A 35 -8.50 -3.40 -10.24
N ALA A 36 -9.30 -2.39 -9.89
CA ALA A 36 -10.19 -1.73 -10.85
C ALA A 36 -9.42 -1.01 -11.97
N LEU A 37 -8.28 -0.40 -11.66
CA LEU A 37 -7.44 0.30 -12.63
C LEU A 37 -6.48 -0.63 -13.38
N ASP A 38 -6.06 -1.72 -12.76
CA ASP A 38 -5.05 -2.64 -13.30
C ASP A 38 -5.42 -4.11 -13.06
N PRO A 39 -6.48 -4.60 -13.73
CA PRO A 39 -6.98 -5.96 -13.51
C PRO A 39 -5.97 -7.03 -13.93
N GLN A 40 -5.04 -6.70 -14.82
CA GLN A 40 -3.96 -7.59 -15.28
C GLN A 40 -2.67 -7.46 -14.45
N ASN A 41 -2.65 -6.58 -13.45
CA ASN A 41 -1.53 -6.35 -12.53
C ASN A 41 -0.19 -6.01 -13.21
N LEU A 42 -0.22 -5.16 -14.24
CA LEU A 42 0.97 -4.75 -15.01
C LEU A 42 1.76 -3.61 -14.35
N MET A 43 1.08 -2.72 -13.63
CA MET A 43 1.69 -1.54 -13.02
C MET A 43 2.39 -1.90 -11.71
N ASN A 44 3.67 -2.27 -11.81
CA ASN A 44 4.59 -2.48 -10.69
C ASN A 44 4.11 -3.55 -9.69
N PRO A 45 3.95 -4.81 -10.15
CA PRO A 45 3.40 -5.89 -9.36
C PRO A 45 4.20 -6.12 -8.08
N GLY A 46 3.48 -6.39 -7.00
CA GLY A 46 4.07 -6.65 -5.70
C GLY A 46 4.51 -5.39 -4.97
N LYS A 47 4.82 -4.24 -5.60
CA LYS A 47 5.53 -3.11 -4.96
C LYS A 47 4.95 -2.69 -3.62
N VAL A 48 3.64 -2.52 -3.53
CA VAL A 48 2.91 -2.14 -2.31
C VAL A 48 1.96 -3.26 -1.87
N PHE A 49 1.23 -3.83 -2.81
CA PHE A 49 0.28 -4.92 -2.60
C PHE A 49 0.83 -6.20 -3.21
N LEU A 50 0.86 -7.28 -2.42
CA LEU A 50 0.98 -8.66 -2.90
C LEU A 50 -0.42 -9.19 -3.21
#